data_AF-E1ZZ26-F1
#
_entry.id   AF-E1ZZ26-F1
#
_cell.length_a   1.000
_cell.length_b   1.000
_cell.length_c   1.000
_cell.angle_alpha   90.00
_cell.angle_beta   90.00
_cell.angle_gamma   90.00
#
_symmetry.space_group_name_H-M   'P 1'
#
loop_
_entity.id
_entity.type
_entity.pdbx_description
1 polymer ?
#
loop_
_entity_poly.entity_id
_entity_poly.type
_entity_poly.pdbx_seq_one_letter_code
_entity_poly.pdbx_strand_id
1 'polypeptide(L)'
;LKKRERESNFSNKETETLVLIVQQFKNIIECKRTDATTWREKDAAWEKVAAEFNSNSGEIFRTKKTLKAKYEDLKKSIKKKLAHNRMEKFKTGGGKPEIRPLTGIEENILSMLPSSVEGL
;
A
#
# COMPACT_ATOMS: atom_id res chain seq x y z
N LEU A 1 -19.84 20.53 14.84
CA LEU A 1 -19.16 19.25 14.58
C LEU A 1 -19.60 18.73 13.21
N LYS A 2 -18.78 18.84 12.15
CA LYS A 2 -19.12 18.25 10.84
C LYS A 2 -18.99 16.73 10.93
N LYS A 3 -20.10 15.99 10.74
CA LYS A 3 -20.07 14.53 10.54
C LYS A 3 -19.17 14.25 9.34
N ARG A 4 -18.14 13.41 9.50
CA ARG A 4 -17.44 12.83 8.35
C ARG A 4 -18.43 11.90 7.66
N GLU A 5 -18.80 12.20 6.42
CA GLU A 5 -19.47 11.21 5.58
C GLU A 5 -18.57 9.98 5.46
N ARG A 6 -19.18 8.80 5.53
CA ARG A 6 -18.45 7.55 5.28
C ARG A 6 -18.10 7.54 3.80
N GLU A 7 -16.81 7.70 3.50
CA GLU A 7 -16.31 7.53 2.13
C GLU A 7 -16.62 6.11 1.64
N SER A 8 -16.93 5.98 0.35
CA SER A 8 -17.16 4.69 -0.29
C SER A 8 -15.93 3.79 -0.19
N ASN A 9 -16.12 2.47 -0.14
CA ASN A 9 -15.00 1.53 -0.19
C ASN A 9 -14.24 1.67 -1.52
N PHE A 10 -12.93 1.38 -1.50
CA PHE A 10 -12.13 1.29 -2.73
C PHE A 10 -12.49 0.01 -3.48
N SER A 11 -12.87 0.15 -4.75
CA SER A 11 -12.97 -0.96 -5.68
C SER A 11 -11.59 -1.55 -6.02
N ASN A 12 -11.58 -2.72 -6.66
CA ASN A 12 -10.34 -3.32 -7.17
C ASN A 12 -9.69 -2.42 -8.23
N LYS A 13 -10.48 -1.86 -9.16
CA LYS A 13 -9.99 -0.91 -10.17
C LYS A 13 -9.35 0.32 -9.54
N GLU A 14 -10.00 0.95 -8.56
CA GLU A 14 -9.39 2.08 -7.83
C GLU A 14 -8.09 1.66 -7.13
N THR A 15 -8.06 0.45 -6.56
CA THR A 15 -6.86 -0.06 -5.89
C THR A 15 -5.72 -0.27 -6.89
N GLU A 16 -5.99 -0.84 -8.08
CA GLU A 16 -5.03 -0.99 -9.17
C GLU A 16 -4.51 0.35 -9.66
N THR A 17 -5.40 1.31 -9.94
CA THR A 17 -5.02 2.66 -10.37
C THR A 17 -4.13 3.34 -9.32
N LEU A 18 -4.47 3.25 -8.04
CA LEU A 18 -3.64 3.82 -6.97
C LEU A 18 -2.23 3.19 -6.96
N VAL A 19 -2.13 1.86 -7.08
CA VAL A 19 -0.85 1.16 -7.06
C VAL A 19 0.01 1.51 -8.27
N LEU A 20 -0.58 1.59 -9.47
CA LEU A 20 0.11 1.99 -10.70
C LEU A 20 0.68 3.41 -10.60
N ILE A 21 -0.10 4.35 -10.07
CA ILE A 21 0.36 5.74 -9.89
C ILE A 21 1.49 5.79 -8.85
N VAL A 22 1.30 5.15 -7.68
CA VAL A 22 2.33 5.11 -6.63
C VAL A 22 3.64 4.50 -7.13
N GLN A 23 3.58 3.53 -8.04
CA GLN A 23 4.77 2.92 -8.65
C GLN A 23 5.68 3.93 -9.35
N GLN A 24 5.11 4.96 -9.96
CA GLN A 24 5.87 6.04 -10.61
C GLN A 24 6.66 6.89 -9.59
N PHE A 25 6.17 6.98 -8.35
CA PHE A 25 6.76 7.76 -7.26
C PHE A 25 7.47 6.90 -6.19
N LYS A 26 7.67 5.60 -6.45
CA LYS A 26 8.13 4.63 -5.43
C LYS A 26 9.41 5.04 -4.71
N ASN A 27 10.37 5.61 -5.44
CA ASN A 27 11.68 6.01 -4.89
C ASN A 27 11.56 7.12 -3.83
N ILE A 28 10.51 7.94 -3.91
CA ILE A 28 10.25 9.02 -2.95
C ILE A 28 9.35 8.50 -1.83
N ILE A 29 8.23 7.85 -2.19
CA ILE A 29 7.21 7.38 -1.24
C ILE A 29 7.78 6.31 -0.29
N GLU A 30 8.55 5.36 -0.82
CA GLU A 30 9.14 4.25 -0.05
C GLU A 30 10.59 4.52 0.41
N CYS A 31 11.06 5.76 0.27
CA CYS A 31 12.35 6.15 0.82
C CYS A 31 12.39 5.92 2.34
N LYS A 32 13.42 5.25 2.87
CA LYS A 32 13.55 5.00 4.32
C LYS A 32 13.95 6.23 5.15
N ARG A 33 14.40 7.32 4.51
CA ARG A 33 14.83 8.53 5.21
C ARG A 33 13.65 9.24 5.90
N THR A 34 13.95 9.88 7.03
CA THR A 34 12.97 10.50 7.95
C THR A 34 13.27 11.98 8.23
N ASP A 35 14.22 12.60 7.52
CA ASP A 35 14.51 14.03 7.66
C ASP A 35 13.38 14.92 7.10
N ALA A 36 13.42 16.20 7.47
CA ALA A 36 12.40 17.18 7.10
C ALA A 36 12.30 17.40 5.58
N THR A 37 13.39 17.26 4.84
CA THR A 37 13.41 17.37 3.37
C THR A 37 12.66 16.20 2.76
N THR A 38 13.00 14.97 3.16
CA THR A 38 12.33 13.74 2.73
C THR A 38 10.84 13.77 3.07
N TRP A 39 10.46 14.33 4.22
CA TRP A 39 9.04 14.48 4.57
C TRP A 39 8.30 15.38 3.58
N ARG A 40 8.86 16.54 3.22
CA ARG A 40 8.26 17.47 2.25
C ARG A 40 8.19 16.84 0.85
N GLU A 41 9.23 16.11 0.44
CA GLU A 41 9.24 15.40 -0.84
C GLU A 41 8.15 14.33 -0.91
N LYS A 42 8.00 13.53 0.15
CA LYS A 42 6.92 12.55 0.26
C LYS A 42 5.56 13.21 0.23
N ASP A 43 5.38 14.31 0.96
CA ASP A 43 4.10 15.02 0.98
C ASP A 43 3.73 15.56 -0.42
N ALA A 44 4.70 16.17 -1.11
CA ALA A 44 4.52 16.65 -2.49
C ALA A 44 4.27 15.51 -3.49
N ALA A 45 4.95 14.37 -3.34
CA ALA A 45 4.68 13.18 -4.15
C ALA A 45 3.25 12.67 -3.94
N TRP A 46 2.76 12.65 -2.71
CA TRP A 46 1.39 12.25 -2.39
C TRP A 46 0.34 13.24 -2.93
N GLU A 47 0.65 14.54 -3.02
CA GLU A 47 -0.22 15.50 -3.73
C GLU A 47 -0.30 15.18 -5.23
N LYS A 48 0.82 14.84 -5.88
CA LYS A 48 0.84 14.44 -7.29
C LYS A 48 0.05 13.15 -7.52
N VAL A 49 0.21 12.15 -6.65
CA VAL A 49 -0.58 10.92 -6.69
C VAL A 49 -2.07 11.24 -6.61
N ALA A 50 -2.48 12.14 -5.71
CA ALA A 50 -3.89 12.51 -5.57
C ALA A 50 -4.42 13.23 -6.81
N ALA A 51 -3.66 14.16 -7.38
CA ALA A 51 -4.04 14.84 -8.61
C ALA A 51 -4.22 13.84 -9.76
N GLU A 52 -3.22 12.98 -10.01
CA GLU A 52 -3.25 11.99 -11.08
C GLU A 52 -4.35 10.95 -10.87
N PHE A 53 -4.55 10.47 -9.65
CA PHE A 53 -5.61 9.52 -9.34
C PHE A 53 -6.99 10.11 -9.65
N ASN A 54 -7.26 11.33 -9.22
CA ASN A 54 -8.55 11.98 -9.41
C ASN A 54 -8.79 12.37 -10.88
N SER A 55 -7.74 12.67 -11.64
CA SER A 55 -7.83 12.89 -13.09
C SER A 55 -8.10 11.59 -13.87
N ASN A 56 -7.62 10.44 -13.39
CA ASN A 56 -7.81 9.14 -14.05
C ASN A 56 -9.08 8.39 -13.60
N SER A 57 -9.51 8.58 -12.35
CA SER A 57 -10.62 7.82 -11.75
C SER A 57 -11.98 8.16 -12.38
N GLY A 58 -12.24 9.43 -12.68
CA GLY A 58 -13.49 9.93 -13.28
C GLY A 58 -14.77 9.75 -12.45
N GLU A 59 -14.74 8.92 -11.40
CA GLU A 59 -15.93 8.50 -10.65
C GLU A 59 -15.97 9.10 -9.24
N ILE A 60 -14.88 8.98 -8.46
CA ILE A 60 -14.87 9.34 -7.04
C ILE A 60 -13.61 10.11 -6.69
N PHE A 61 -13.81 11.32 -6.16
CA PHE A 61 -12.71 12.12 -5.64
C PHE A 61 -12.17 11.52 -4.34
N ARG A 62 -10.86 11.27 -4.29
CA ARG A 62 -10.14 10.78 -3.11
C ARG A 62 -9.10 11.80 -2.68
N THR A 63 -9.11 12.15 -1.40
CA THR A 63 -8.09 13.04 -0.84
C THR A 63 -6.73 12.35 -0.77
N LYS A 64 -5.64 13.14 -0.80
CA LYS A 64 -4.28 12.68 -0.48
C LYS A 64 -4.24 11.77 0.75
N LYS A 65 -4.93 12.21 1.81
CA LYS A 65 -4.98 11.48 3.09
C LYS A 65 -5.61 10.10 2.94
N THR A 66 -6.73 10.01 2.22
CA THR A 66 -7.42 8.73 1.98
C THR A 66 -6.55 7.78 1.15
N LEU A 67 -5.95 8.26 0.06
CA LEU A 67 -5.08 7.45 -0.81
C LEU A 67 -3.86 6.92 -0.05
N LYS A 68 -3.20 7.79 0.72
CA LYS A 68 -2.08 7.40 1.57
C LYS A 68 -2.50 6.35 2.60
N ALA A 69 -3.62 6.55 3.29
CA ALA A 69 -4.12 5.58 4.26
C ALA A 69 -4.41 4.22 3.62
N LYS A 70 -5.10 4.21 2.47
CA LYS A 70 -5.40 2.99 1.72
C LYS A 70 -4.12 2.24 1.35
N TYR A 71 -3.11 2.93 0.84
CA TYR A 71 -1.84 2.31 0.47
C TYR A 71 -1.08 1.75 1.69
N GLU A 72 -1.02 2.49 2.80
CA GLU A 72 -0.44 1.98 4.04
C GLU A 72 -1.17 0.75 4.58
N ASP A 73 -2.49 0.71 4.48
CA ASP A 73 -3.28 -0.43 4.91
C ASP A 73 -3.08 -1.66 4.01
N LEU A 74 -2.87 -1.47 2.71
CA LEU A 74 -2.45 -2.54 1.80
C LEU A 74 -1.08 -3.11 2.23
N LYS A 75 -0.08 -2.25 2.49
CA LYS A 75 1.24 -2.68 3.00
C LYS A 75 1.12 -3.48 4.29
N LYS A 76 0.31 -3.04 5.24
CA LYS A 76 0.06 -3.76 6.50
C LYS A 76 -0.60 -5.12 6.25
N SER A 77 -1.60 -5.18 5.38
CA SER A 77 -2.30 -6.43 5.03
C SER A 77 -1.33 -7.46 4.43
N ILE A 78 -0.48 -7.03 3.50
CA ILE A 78 0.56 -7.87 2.88
C ILE A 78 1.51 -8.42 3.94
N LYS A 79 2.04 -7.56 4.82
CA LYS A 79 2.94 -7.99 5.91
C LYS A 79 2.28 -9.02 6.83
N LYS A 80 1.01 -8.83 7.19
CA LYS A 80 0.24 -9.79 8.00
C LYS A 80 0.08 -11.13 7.28
N LYS A 81 -0.27 -11.11 5.99
CA LYS A 81 -0.43 -12.33 5.18
C LYS A 81 0.90 -13.08 5.03
N LEU A 82 2.01 -12.38 4.80
CA LEU A 82 3.35 -12.97 4.76
C LEU A 82 3.75 -13.60 6.11
N ALA A 83 3.48 -12.91 7.21
CA ALA A 83 3.75 -13.44 8.56
C ALA A 83 2.91 -14.69 8.86
N HIS A 84 1.63 -14.69 8.49
CA HIS A 84 0.74 -15.86 8.57
C HIS A 84 1.32 -17.03 7.78
N ASN A 85 1.62 -16.82 6.49
CA ASN A 85 2.18 -17.87 5.63
C ASN A 85 3.51 -18.42 6.17
N ARG A 86 4.35 -17.55 6.75
CA ARG A 86 5.60 -17.98 7.39
C ARG A 86 5.32 -18.88 8.58
N MET A 87 4.40 -18.48 9.47
CA MET A 87 4.01 -19.29 10.63
C MET A 87 3.44 -20.65 10.22
N GLU A 88 2.56 -20.70 9.22
CA GLU A 88 1.98 -21.95 8.71
C GLU A 88 3.04 -22.93 8.20
N LYS A 89 4.12 -22.42 7.59
CA LYS A 89 5.25 -23.27 7.14
C LYS A 89 6.02 -23.93 8.28
N PHE A 90 6.03 -23.33 9.47
CA PHE A 90 6.79 -23.82 10.63
C PHE A 90 5.94 -24.61 11.65
N LYS A 91 4.62 -24.74 11.44
CA LYS A 91 3.76 -25.56 12.30
C LYS A 91 4.08 -27.06 12.10
N THR A 92 4.41 -27.77 13.17
CA THR A 92 4.82 -29.19 13.15
C THR A 92 3.72 -30.18 13.56
N GLY A 93 2.46 -29.75 13.63
CA GLY A 93 1.33 -30.54 14.16
C GLY A 93 0.64 -31.49 13.17
N GLY A 94 1.29 -31.93 12.09
CA GLY A 94 0.75 -32.92 11.14
C GLY A 94 -0.43 -32.49 10.24
N GLY A 95 -0.94 -31.27 10.38
CA GLY A 95 -1.97 -30.70 9.51
C GLY A 95 -1.41 -30.07 8.23
N LYS A 96 -2.24 -29.98 7.17
CA LYS A 96 -1.88 -29.27 5.93
C LYS A 96 -1.77 -27.75 6.20
N PRO A 97 -0.68 -27.08 5.78
CA PRO A 97 -0.52 -25.64 5.96
C PRO A 97 -1.61 -24.83 5.23
N GLU A 98 -2.20 -23.84 5.91
CA GLU A 98 -3.18 -22.92 5.30
C GLU A 98 -2.48 -21.71 4.66
N ILE A 99 -1.84 -21.94 3.50
CA ILE A 99 -1.13 -20.89 2.77
C ILE A 99 -2.12 -19.98 2.03
N ARG A 100 -2.01 -18.67 2.26
CA ARG A 100 -2.79 -17.64 1.57
C ARG A 100 -1.93 -16.95 0.50
N PRO A 101 -2.12 -17.22 -0.80
CA PRO A 101 -1.31 -16.59 -1.84
C PRO A 101 -1.51 -15.07 -1.87
N LEU A 102 -0.48 -14.37 -2.34
CA LEU A 102 -0.60 -12.95 -2.67
C LEU A 102 -1.38 -12.80 -3.98
N THR A 103 -2.17 -11.73 -4.09
CA THR A 103 -2.76 -11.31 -5.36
C THR A 103 -1.73 -10.55 -6.21
N GLY A 104 -1.97 -10.38 -7.50
CA GLY A 104 -1.05 -9.62 -8.36
C GLY A 104 -0.83 -8.16 -7.90
N ILE A 105 -1.86 -7.52 -7.32
CA ILE A 105 -1.74 -6.19 -6.72
C ILE A 105 -0.80 -6.24 -5.50
N GLU A 106 -0.97 -7.25 -4.64
CA GLU A 106 -0.15 -7.43 -3.44
C GLU A 106 1.33 -7.72 -3.81
N GLU A 107 1.57 -8.52 -4.84
CA GLU A 107 2.91 -8.79 -5.37
C GLU A 107 3.56 -7.53 -5.94
N ASN A 108 2.80 -6.73 -6.70
CA ASN A 108 3.29 -5.45 -7.23
C ASN A 108 3.71 -4.51 -6.09
N ILE A 109 2.86 -4.35 -5.06
CA ILE A 109 3.21 -3.54 -3.89
C ILE A 109 4.46 -4.08 -3.20
N LEU A 110 4.55 -5.39 -2.98
CA LEU A 110 5.71 -6.01 -2.35
C LEU A 110 7.00 -5.72 -3.12
N SER A 111 6.96 -5.75 -4.46
CA SER A 111 8.10 -5.44 -5.33
C SER A 111 8.59 -3.99 -5.26
N MET A 112 7.71 -3.06 -4.83
CA MET A 112 8.05 -1.64 -4.65
C MET A 112 8.69 -1.34 -3.30
N LEU A 113 8.49 -2.21 -2.30
CA LEU A 113 9.05 -1.98 -0.97
C LEU A 113 10.56 -2.19 -1.01
N PRO A 114 11.34 -1.39 -0.26
CA PRO A 114 12.76 -1.66 -0.13
C PRO A 114 12.94 -3.06 0.48
N SER A 115 13.78 -3.88 -0.13
CA SER A 115 14.19 -5.16 0.45
C SER A 115 14.75 -4.88 1.84
N SER A 116 14.19 -5.53 2.87
CA SER A 116 14.89 -5.64 4.15
C SER A 116 16.07 -6.57 3.93
N VAL A 117 17.17 -6.02 3.39
CA VAL A 117 18.53 -6.48 3.70
C VAL A 117 18.93 -5.84 5.05
N GLU A 118 18.14 -6.09 6.08
CA GLU A 118 18.47 -5.74 7.45
C GLU A 118 18.27 -7.01 8.28
N GLY A 119 19.36 -7.74 8.46
CA GLY A 119 19.53 -8.78 9.48
C GLY A 119 18.74 -10.07 9.27
N LEU A 120 19.23 -10.92 8.37
CA LEU A 120 19.22 -12.37 8.58
C LEU A 120 20.65 -12.79 8.92
#